data_AF-A0A9Q9AZ50-F1
#
_entry.id   AF-A0A9Q9AZ50-F1
#
_cell.length_a   1.000
_cell.length_b   1.000
_cell.length_c   1.000
_cell.angle_alpha   90.00
_cell.angle_beta   90.00
_cell.angle_gamma   90.00
#
_symmetry.space_group_name_H-M   'P 1'
#
loop_
_entity.id
_entity.type
_entity.pdbx_description
1 polymer ?
#
loop_
_entity_poly.entity_id
_entity_poly.type
_entity_poly.pdbx_seq_one_letter_code
_entity_poly.pdbx_strand_id
1 'polypeptide(L)'
;MSIFEKRNSAVSDNPPFANGRVADIVITYSGSSDASSSTYAVMTFEAFVGLVFLGASLTKREIDRIFFYLCAGARIVSAISYYAMGSNLGFTPIAVEFDREDPRVRGLMRQIFWTRYVDWFITTPLLLLCLLLNAAVPAPTISFMLFMNEIMIICGLVGAGFFAFGMTAMCFVFFVLLFRGRKYARHLGNDISRTYTLSLVWTLLVWICYPICWGVSEGGNIIAPDSEAVYYGVLDMFAKPFFSMMFLFSVRKVEPARLGLRFRDYDEDFVAYKRHDGHHRDGNGGLSGTTEGPLTATPALGNGVRPTTAGSQ
;
A
#
# COMPACT_ATOMS: atom_id res chain seq x y z
N MET A 1 -3.42 3.99 -45.92
CA MET A 1 -3.37 3.55 -44.50
C MET A 1 -4.01 4.62 -43.66
N SER A 2 -5.07 4.27 -42.92
CA SER A 2 -5.77 5.21 -42.05
C SER A 2 -4.91 5.50 -40.82
N ILE A 3 -4.61 6.78 -40.58
CA ILE A 3 -3.90 7.27 -39.38
C ILE A 3 -4.62 6.91 -38.06
N PHE A 4 -5.84 6.38 -38.13
CA PHE A 4 -6.68 6.04 -36.97
C PHE A 4 -6.82 4.54 -36.72
N GLU A 5 -6.08 3.67 -37.41
CA GLU A 5 -6.09 2.24 -37.07
C GLU A 5 -5.25 2.01 -35.80
N LYS A 6 -5.85 2.29 -34.64
CA LYS A 6 -5.27 1.97 -33.32
C LYS A 6 -5.19 0.45 -33.18
N ARG A 7 -4.01 -0.11 -33.45
CA ARG A 7 -3.72 -1.53 -33.22
C ARG A 7 -2.87 -1.64 -31.97
N ASN A 8 -3.40 -2.32 -30.94
CA ASN A 8 -2.58 -2.76 -29.82
C ASN A 8 -1.80 -4.00 -30.28
N SER A 9 -0.47 -3.89 -30.38
CA SER A 9 0.44 -4.96 -30.84
C SER A 9 1.07 -5.74 -29.68
N ALA A 10 0.65 -5.51 -28.43
CA ALA A 10 1.32 -6.08 -27.26
C ALA A 10 1.51 -7.61 -27.30
N VAL A 11 0.59 -8.38 -27.88
CA VAL A 11 0.78 -9.85 -28.03
C VAL A 11 1.65 -10.25 -29.19
N SER A 12 1.63 -9.52 -30.31
CA SER A 12 2.58 -9.80 -31.38
C SER A 12 4.00 -9.50 -30.94
N ASP A 13 4.16 -8.46 -30.11
CA ASP A 13 5.45 -8.00 -29.63
C ASP A 13 5.92 -8.85 -28.43
N ASN A 14 4.99 -9.28 -27.58
CA ASN A 14 5.23 -10.11 -26.41
C ASN A 14 4.30 -11.35 -26.45
N PRO A 15 4.71 -12.43 -27.13
CA PRO A 15 3.89 -13.64 -27.25
C PRO A 15 3.66 -14.30 -25.87
N PRO A 16 2.58 -15.09 -25.69
CA PRO A 16 2.23 -15.73 -24.42
C PRO A 16 3.12 -16.95 -24.08
N PHE A 17 4.42 -16.79 -24.24
CA PHE A 17 5.44 -17.80 -23.94
C PHE A 17 6.34 -17.33 -22.81
N ALA A 18 6.38 -18.08 -21.72
CA ALA A 18 7.29 -17.82 -20.60
C ALA A 18 7.65 -19.13 -19.90
N ASN A 19 8.85 -19.19 -19.32
CA ASN A 19 9.33 -20.36 -18.55
C ASN A 19 9.27 -21.68 -19.35
N GLY A 20 9.53 -21.62 -20.67
CA GLY A 20 9.52 -22.79 -21.54
C GLY A 20 8.13 -23.34 -21.87
N ARG A 21 7.05 -22.60 -21.55
CA ARG A 21 5.66 -23.02 -21.78
C ARG A 21 4.88 -21.92 -22.50
N VAL A 22 3.90 -22.34 -23.31
CA VAL A 22 2.90 -21.46 -23.93
C VAL A 22 1.66 -21.45 -23.03
N ALA A 23 1.06 -20.29 -22.80
CA ALA A 23 -0.27 -20.22 -22.19
C ALA A 23 -1.35 -20.42 -23.26
N ASP A 24 -2.32 -21.29 -22.98
CA ASP A 24 -3.48 -21.56 -23.84
C ASP A 24 -4.60 -20.56 -23.56
N ILE A 25 -4.79 -20.25 -22.27
CA ILE A 25 -5.81 -19.33 -21.77
C ILE A 25 -5.12 -18.00 -21.50
N VAL A 26 -5.28 -17.06 -22.43
CA VAL A 26 -4.56 -15.77 -22.44
C VAL A 26 -5.53 -14.60 -22.48
N ILE A 27 -5.04 -13.43 -22.08
CA ILE A 27 -5.74 -12.16 -22.31
C ILE A 27 -5.72 -11.81 -23.82
N THR A 28 -6.79 -11.24 -24.33
CA THR A 28 -7.02 -10.91 -25.75
C THR A 28 -6.76 -9.43 -26.05
N TYR A 29 -6.40 -9.16 -27.32
CA TYR A 29 -5.81 -7.89 -27.77
C TYR A 29 -6.37 -7.39 -29.13
N SER A 30 -7.49 -7.95 -29.58
CA SER A 30 -8.23 -7.57 -30.78
C SER A 30 -8.99 -6.21 -30.69
N GLY A 31 -8.30 -5.10 -30.44
CA GLY A 31 -8.83 -3.75 -30.66
C GLY A 31 -9.12 -2.90 -29.42
N SER A 32 -9.95 -1.87 -29.59
CA SER A 32 -10.21 -0.83 -28.56
C SER A 32 -11.14 -1.26 -27.42
N SER A 33 -11.83 -2.39 -27.56
CA SER A 33 -12.79 -2.94 -26.60
C SER A 33 -12.19 -4.00 -25.68
N ASP A 34 -10.89 -4.26 -25.81
CA ASP A 34 -10.30 -5.50 -25.33
C ASP A 34 -9.67 -5.33 -23.96
N ALA A 35 -9.50 -6.43 -23.23
CA ALA A 35 -9.04 -6.39 -21.85
C ALA A 35 -7.70 -5.66 -21.69
N SER A 36 -6.81 -5.78 -22.67
CA SER A 36 -5.57 -5.00 -22.73
C SER A 36 -5.78 -3.48 -22.79
N SER A 37 -6.76 -3.01 -23.57
CA SER A 37 -7.16 -1.60 -23.62
C SER A 37 -7.73 -1.15 -22.27
N SER A 38 -8.47 -2.02 -21.57
CA SER A 38 -8.95 -1.73 -20.21
C SER A 38 -7.79 -1.60 -19.22
N THR A 39 -6.78 -2.45 -19.32
CA THR A 39 -5.56 -2.41 -18.48
C THR A 39 -4.78 -1.11 -18.71
N TYR A 40 -4.63 -0.66 -19.95
CA TYR A 40 -4.00 0.63 -20.27
C TYR A 40 -4.84 1.84 -19.80
N ALA A 41 -6.17 1.73 -19.79
CA ALA A 41 -7.03 2.78 -19.26
C ALA A 41 -6.81 2.93 -17.74
N VAL A 42 -6.76 1.82 -17.00
CA VAL A 42 -6.43 1.84 -15.57
C VAL A 42 -5.04 2.41 -15.34
N MET A 43 -4.02 1.96 -16.09
CA MET A 43 -2.66 2.52 -16.04
C MET A 43 -2.65 4.05 -16.18
N THR A 44 -3.32 4.57 -17.21
CA THR A 44 -3.38 6.01 -17.48
C THR A 44 -4.04 6.77 -16.35
N PHE A 45 -5.15 6.24 -15.81
CA PHE A 45 -5.87 6.86 -14.71
C PHE A 45 -5.04 6.87 -13.42
N GLU A 46 -4.40 5.75 -13.08
CA GLU A 46 -3.51 5.63 -11.93
C GLU A 46 -2.33 6.62 -12.02
N ALA A 47 -1.67 6.68 -13.19
CA ALA A 47 -0.57 7.61 -13.42
C ALA A 47 -1.01 9.07 -13.29
N PHE A 48 -2.14 9.43 -13.92
CA PHE A 48 -2.68 10.78 -13.86
C PHE A 48 -3.01 11.20 -12.42
N VAL A 49 -3.76 10.37 -11.69
CA VAL A 49 -4.13 10.66 -10.30
C VAL A 49 -2.90 10.73 -9.40
N GLY A 50 -1.92 9.83 -9.58
CA GLY A 50 -0.65 9.86 -8.86
C GLY A 50 0.13 11.16 -9.06
N LEU A 51 0.24 11.63 -10.31
CA LEU A 51 0.89 12.90 -10.63
C LEU A 51 0.13 14.11 -10.06
N VAL A 52 -1.20 14.09 -10.09
CA VAL A 52 -2.04 15.12 -9.46
C VAL A 52 -1.78 15.18 -7.95
N PHE A 53 -1.67 14.04 -7.27
CA PHE A 53 -1.36 14.03 -5.83
C PHE A 53 0.06 14.52 -5.53
N LEU A 54 1.06 14.19 -6.36
CA LEU A 54 2.40 14.77 -6.22
C LEU A 54 2.37 16.29 -6.42
N GLY A 55 1.70 16.77 -7.47
CA GLY A 55 1.55 18.21 -7.71
C GLY A 55 0.84 18.92 -6.57
N ALA A 56 -0.26 18.35 -6.06
CA ALA A 56 -0.98 18.88 -4.91
C ALA A 56 -0.14 18.87 -3.62
N SER A 57 0.78 17.90 -3.46
CA SER A 57 1.67 17.85 -2.29
C SER A 57 2.61 19.06 -2.20
N LEU A 58 2.96 19.68 -3.33
CA LEU A 58 3.83 20.85 -3.39
C LEU A 58 3.20 22.07 -2.71
N THR A 59 1.88 22.11 -2.56
CA THR A 59 1.18 23.20 -1.83
C THR A 59 1.22 23.01 -0.30
N LYS A 60 1.87 21.95 0.19
CA LYS A 60 1.97 21.61 1.62
C LYS A 60 3.42 21.67 2.07
N ARG A 61 3.65 21.89 3.37
CA ARG A 61 4.97 21.73 3.98
C ARG A 61 5.40 20.27 3.91
N GLU A 62 6.70 20.02 3.82
CA GLU A 62 7.24 18.67 3.65
C GLU A 62 6.77 17.69 4.73
N ILE A 63 6.76 18.10 5.99
CA ILE A 63 6.29 17.30 7.13
C ILE A 63 4.81 16.89 7.06
N ASP A 64 4.00 17.57 6.24
CA ASP A 64 2.56 17.31 6.11
C ASP A 64 2.22 16.48 4.85
N ARG A 65 3.23 16.05 4.07
CA ARG A 65 3.03 15.39 2.78
C ARG A 65 2.86 13.87 2.84
N ILE A 66 3.03 13.23 4.01
CA ILE A 66 3.07 11.77 4.11
C ILE A 66 1.88 11.09 3.41
N PHE A 67 0.65 11.54 3.63
CA PHE A 67 -0.52 10.93 3.00
C PHE A 67 -0.56 11.14 1.48
N PHE A 68 -0.04 12.27 0.98
CA PHE A 68 0.11 12.49 -0.46
C PHE A 68 1.13 11.51 -1.04
N TYR A 69 2.26 11.29 -0.38
CA TYR A 69 3.29 10.35 -0.84
C TYR A 69 2.82 8.90 -0.79
N LEU A 70 2.14 8.47 0.28
CA LEU A 70 1.56 7.13 0.36
C LEU A 70 0.53 6.90 -0.77
N CYS A 71 -0.35 7.88 -0.99
CA CYS A 71 -1.34 7.79 -2.06
C CYS A 71 -0.68 7.81 -3.44
N ALA A 72 0.17 8.79 -3.74
CA ALA A 72 0.85 8.90 -5.02
C ALA A 72 1.75 7.70 -5.31
N GLY A 73 2.52 7.24 -4.32
CA GLY A 73 3.39 6.07 -4.46
C GLY A 73 2.62 4.82 -4.86
N ALA A 74 1.48 4.55 -4.21
CA ALA A 74 0.63 3.41 -4.58
C ALA A 74 0.10 3.51 -6.03
N ARG A 75 -0.18 4.72 -6.51
CA ARG A 75 -0.66 4.99 -7.87
C ARG A 75 0.42 4.79 -8.93
N ILE A 76 1.63 5.28 -8.65
CA ILE A 76 2.76 5.15 -9.57
C ILE A 76 3.15 3.67 -9.71
N VAL A 77 3.20 2.92 -8.60
CA VAL A 77 3.46 1.47 -8.65
C VAL A 77 2.37 0.75 -9.43
N SER A 78 1.10 1.06 -9.17
CA SER A 78 -0.01 0.42 -9.89
C SER A 78 0.04 0.75 -11.38
N ALA A 79 0.30 2.01 -11.77
CA ALA A 79 0.47 2.39 -13.16
C ALA A 79 1.56 1.60 -13.88
N ILE A 80 2.72 1.39 -13.24
CA ILE A 80 3.82 0.58 -13.80
C ILE A 80 3.39 -0.89 -13.96
N SER A 81 2.70 -1.46 -12.97
CA SER A 81 2.22 -2.84 -13.04
C SER A 81 1.16 -3.03 -14.12
N TYR A 82 0.19 -2.11 -14.23
CA TYR A 82 -0.80 -2.13 -15.31
C TYR A 82 -0.16 -1.89 -16.69
N TYR A 83 0.91 -1.10 -16.80
CA TYR A 83 1.67 -1.02 -18.04
C TYR A 83 2.29 -2.38 -18.41
N ALA A 84 2.88 -3.09 -17.45
CA ALA A 84 3.45 -4.42 -17.68
C ALA A 84 2.37 -5.42 -18.12
N MET A 85 1.26 -5.53 -17.37
CA MET A 85 0.14 -6.42 -17.72
C MET A 85 -0.48 -6.06 -19.07
N GLY A 86 -0.69 -4.75 -19.33
CA GLY A 86 -1.23 -4.25 -20.59
C GLY A 86 -0.32 -4.56 -21.77
N SER A 87 0.99 -4.65 -21.53
CA SER A 87 2.00 -5.04 -22.52
C SER A 87 2.22 -6.55 -22.61
N ASN A 88 1.38 -7.35 -21.96
CA ASN A 88 1.53 -8.81 -21.87
C ASN A 88 2.84 -9.27 -21.20
N LEU A 89 3.39 -8.47 -20.28
CA LEU A 89 4.63 -8.76 -19.56
C LEU A 89 4.35 -9.22 -18.12
N GLY A 90 5.31 -9.97 -17.56
CA GLY A 90 5.28 -10.33 -16.15
C GLY A 90 4.12 -11.26 -15.78
N PHE A 91 3.94 -12.30 -16.60
CA PHE A 91 3.06 -13.44 -16.34
C PHE A 91 3.85 -14.75 -16.30
N THR A 92 3.21 -15.82 -15.85
CA THR A 92 3.68 -17.19 -16.03
C THR A 92 2.51 -18.10 -16.43
N PRO A 93 2.69 -19.05 -17.37
CA PRO A 93 1.73 -20.11 -17.62
C PRO A 93 1.69 -21.09 -16.44
N ILE A 94 0.51 -21.32 -15.86
CA ILE A 94 0.27 -22.28 -14.78
C ILE A 94 -0.80 -23.28 -15.22
N ALA A 95 -0.65 -24.55 -14.82
CA ALA A 95 -1.65 -25.56 -15.12
C ALA A 95 -2.99 -25.23 -14.42
N VAL A 96 -4.10 -25.43 -15.12
CA VAL A 96 -5.44 -25.28 -14.52
C VAL A 96 -5.64 -26.32 -13.43
N GLU A 97 -6.00 -25.88 -12.22
CA GLU A 97 -6.20 -26.76 -11.05
C GLU A 97 -7.43 -27.68 -11.23
N PHE A 98 -8.54 -27.11 -11.71
CA PHE A 98 -9.81 -27.82 -11.87
C PHE A 98 -10.15 -28.03 -13.34
N ASP A 99 -9.69 -29.15 -13.89
CA ASP A 99 -10.11 -29.61 -15.21
C ASP A 99 -11.57 -30.10 -15.17
N ARG A 100 -12.38 -29.63 -16.13
CA ARG A 100 -13.82 -29.88 -16.18
C ARG A 100 -14.18 -30.44 -17.53
N GLU A 101 -15.17 -31.33 -17.58
CA GLU A 101 -15.62 -31.95 -18.84
C GLU A 101 -16.22 -30.95 -19.83
N ASP A 102 -16.91 -29.91 -19.34
CA ASP A 102 -17.45 -28.81 -20.17
C ASP A 102 -17.01 -27.43 -19.63
N PRO A 103 -15.75 -27.02 -19.86
CA PRO A 103 -15.23 -25.79 -19.31
C PRO A 103 -15.64 -24.60 -20.20
N ARG A 104 -16.18 -23.54 -19.57
CA ARG A 104 -16.44 -22.24 -20.24
C ARG A 104 -15.17 -21.60 -20.78
N VAL A 105 -14.03 -21.83 -20.12
CA VAL A 105 -12.70 -21.34 -20.49
C VAL A 105 -11.82 -22.54 -20.78
N ARG A 106 -11.46 -22.73 -22.06
CA ARG A 106 -10.76 -23.93 -22.55
C ARG A 106 -9.25 -23.73 -22.62
N GLY A 107 -8.50 -24.73 -22.17
CA GLY A 107 -7.04 -24.79 -22.22
C GLY A 107 -6.46 -25.40 -20.95
N LEU A 108 -5.20 -25.85 -21.00
CA LEU A 108 -4.54 -26.52 -19.89
C LEU A 108 -3.61 -25.58 -19.14
N MET A 109 -3.05 -24.60 -19.83
CA MET A 109 -2.14 -23.60 -19.28
C MET A 109 -2.79 -22.23 -19.22
N ARG A 110 -3.08 -21.74 -18.01
CA ARG A 110 -3.60 -20.40 -17.76
C ARG A 110 -2.49 -19.39 -17.56
N GLN A 111 -2.63 -18.24 -18.21
CA GLN A 111 -1.80 -17.07 -17.96
C GLN A 111 -2.12 -16.46 -16.59
N ILE A 112 -1.12 -16.38 -15.71
CA ILE A 112 -1.21 -15.74 -14.40
C ILE A 112 -0.26 -14.55 -14.34
N PHE A 113 -0.80 -13.34 -14.18
CA PHE A 113 -0.03 -12.11 -14.06
C PHE A 113 0.50 -11.91 -12.63
N TRP A 114 1.68 -12.46 -12.34
CA TRP A 114 2.34 -12.31 -11.04
C TRP A 114 2.68 -10.84 -10.71
N THR A 115 2.83 -9.99 -11.73
CA THR A 115 3.02 -8.54 -11.58
C THR A 115 1.90 -7.86 -10.78
N ARG A 116 0.68 -8.38 -10.83
CA ARG A 116 -0.44 -7.91 -10.01
C ARG A 116 -0.18 -8.08 -8.53
N TYR A 117 0.41 -9.19 -8.14
CA TYR A 117 0.75 -9.44 -6.74
C TYR A 117 1.94 -8.60 -6.30
N VAL A 118 2.87 -8.25 -7.20
CA VAL A 118 3.93 -7.28 -6.90
C VAL A 118 3.36 -5.87 -6.68
N ASP A 119 2.36 -5.46 -7.48
CA ASP A 119 1.58 -4.24 -7.18
C ASP A 119 1.01 -4.35 -5.77
N TRP A 120 0.20 -5.37 -5.48
CA TRP A 120 -0.48 -5.46 -4.19
C TRP A 120 0.48 -5.56 -3.01
N PHE A 121 1.61 -6.26 -3.15
CA PHE A 121 2.66 -6.38 -2.14
C PHE A 121 3.18 -5.00 -1.72
N ILE A 122 3.22 -4.04 -2.64
CA ILE A 122 3.69 -2.68 -2.34
C ILE A 122 2.51 -1.76 -1.99
N THR A 123 1.40 -1.83 -2.72
CA THR A 123 0.31 -0.85 -2.60
C THR A 123 -0.60 -1.09 -1.42
N THR A 124 -0.86 -2.36 -1.05
CA THR A 124 -1.73 -2.66 0.08
C THR A 124 -1.15 -2.21 1.43
N PRO A 125 0.18 -2.32 1.71
CA PRO A 125 0.80 -1.63 2.83
C PRO A 125 0.59 -0.13 2.85
N LEU A 126 0.77 0.53 1.70
CA LEU A 126 0.62 1.99 1.61
C LEU A 126 -0.83 2.42 1.90
N LEU A 127 -1.81 1.65 1.43
CA LEU A 127 -3.22 1.88 1.76
C LEU A 127 -3.50 1.64 3.25
N LEU A 128 -2.98 0.56 3.84
CA LEU A 128 -3.13 0.30 5.28
C LEU A 128 -2.48 1.41 6.12
N LEU A 129 -1.30 1.89 5.74
CA LEU A 129 -0.63 3.01 6.39
C LEU A 129 -1.49 4.27 6.38
N CYS A 130 -2.21 4.57 5.28
CA CYS A 130 -3.16 5.68 5.26
C CYS A 130 -4.21 5.57 6.38
N LEU A 131 -4.86 4.41 6.54
CA LEU A 131 -5.87 4.22 7.59
C LEU A 131 -5.26 4.26 9.00
N LEU A 132 -4.14 3.55 9.21
CA LEU A 132 -3.58 3.33 10.53
C LEU A 132 -2.87 4.55 11.09
N LEU A 133 -2.16 5.31 10.25
CA LEU A 133 -1.56 6.58 10.65
C LEU A 133 -2.63 7.64 10.90
N ASN A 134 -3.71 7.66 10.11
CA ASN A 134 -4.86 8.54 10.37
C ASN A 134 -5.56 8.22 11.71
N ALA A 135 -5.48 6.98 12.19
CA ALA A 135 -5.98 6.60 13.50
C ALA A 135 -4.91 6.64 14.60
N ALA A 136 -3.68 7.10 14.34
CA ALA A 136 -2.54 7.07 15.27
C ALA A 136 -2.36 5.71 15.96
N VAL A 137 -2.52 4.61 15.21
CA VAL A 137 -2.32 3.26 15.72
C VAL A 137 -0.84 3.07 16.07
N PRO A 138 -0.49 2.41 17.20
CA PRO A 138 0.91 2.24 17.60
C PRO A 138 1.73 1.48 16.57
N ALA A 139 2.98 1.90 16.36
CA ALA A 139 3.90 1.32 15.40
C ALA A 139 4.03 -0.22 15.49
N PRO A 140 4.13 -0.86 16.69
CA PRO A 140 4.18 -2.33 16.75
C PRO A 140 2.95 -3.01 16.15
N THR A 141 1.77 -2.39 16.30
CA THR A 141 0.53 -2.91 15.72
C THR A 141 0.51 -2.69 14.22
N ILE A 142 0.98 -1.54 13.74
CA ILE A 142 1.15 -1.27 12.30
C ILE A 142 2.10 -2.31 11.69
N SER A 143 3.29 -2.51 12.26
CA SER A 143 4.28 -3.47 11.75
C SER A 143 3.73 -4.88 11.62
N PHE A 144 3.03 -5.37 12.65
CA PHE A 144 2.44 -6.71 12.60
C PHE A 144 1.27 -6.80 11.60
N MET A 145 0.48 -5.73 11.43
CA MET A 145 -0.55 -5.67 10.40
C MET A 145 0.04 -5.72 8.99
N LEU A 146 1.13 -5.00 8.74
CA LEU A 146 1.82 -5.05 7.45
C LEU A 146 2.38 -6.45 7.18
N PHE A 147 2.94 -7.11 8.19
CA PHE A 147 3.38 -8.50 8.05
C PHE A 147 2.23 -9.46 7.69
N MET A 148 1.08 -9.34 8.36
CA MET A 148 -0.11 -10.14 8.05
C MET A 148 -0.68 -9.82 6.67
N ASN A 149 -0.60 -8.56 6.25
CA ASN A 149 -0.94 -8.16 4.89
C ASN A 149 -0.03 -8.84 3.86
N GLU A 150 1.28 -8.90 4.08
CA GLU A 150 2.18 -9.60 3.15
C GLU A 150 1.94 -11.11 3.10
N ILE A 151 1.62 -11.74 4.24
CA ILE A 151 1.21 -13.15 4.25
C ILE A 151 -0.02 -13.35 3.35
N MET A 152 -1.02 -12.45 3.44
CA MET A 152 -2.21 -12.49 2.60
C MET A 152 -1.86 -12.42 1.10
N ILE A 153 -1.01 -11.47 0.69
CA ILE A 153 -0.62 -11.30 -0.72
C ILE A 153 0.22 -12.48 -1.22
N ILE A 154 1.21 -12.92 -0.45
CA ILE A 154 2.09 -14.04 -0.82
C ILE A 154 1.29 -15.34 -0.94
N CYS A 155 0.40 -15.63 0.00
CA CYS A 155 -0.45 -16.83 -0.08
C CYS A 155 -1.37 -16.80 -1.30
N GLY A 156 -1.91 -15.62 -1.65
CA GLY A 156 -2.71 -15.44 -2.86
C GLY A 156 -1.91 -15.71 -4.15
N LEU A 157 -0.67 -15.22 -4.22
CA LEU A 157 0.22 -15.43 -5.36
C LEU A 157 0.59 -16.91 -5.54
N VAL A 158 0.93 -17.60 -4.44
CA VAL A 158 1.30 -19.02 -4.48
C VAL A 158 0.09 -19.88 -4.86
N GLY A 159 -1.10 -19.52 -4.37
CA GLY A 159 -2.35 -20.20 -4.71
C GLY A 159 -2.48 -21.63 -4.14
N ALA A 160 -3.34 -22.43 -4.76
CA ALA A 160 -3.70 -23.78 -4.30
C ALA A 160 -4.11 -23.81 -2.81
N GLY A 161 -3.60 -24.77 -2.03
CA GLY A 161 -3.89 -24.92 -0.60
C GLY A 161 -3.53 -23.70 0.27
N PHE A 162 -2.80 -22.70 -0.26
CA PHE A 162 -2.45 -21.49 0.49
C PHE A 162 -3.59 -20.48 0.61
N PHE A 163 -4.66 -20.62 -0.18
CA PHE A 163 -5.81 -19.71 -0.14
C PHE A 163 -6.40 -19.57 1.28
N ALA A 164 -6.51 -20.67 2.03
CA ALA A 164 -7.03 -20.65 3.40
C ALA A 164 -6.14 -19.85 4.37
N PHE A 165 -4.81 -19.94 4.23
CA PHE A 165 -3.87 -19.13 5.01
C PHE A 165 -3.99 -17.64 4.66
N GLY A 166 -4.12 -17.32 3.38
CA GLY A 166 -4.36 -15.95 2.92
C GLY A 166 -5.67 -15.36 3.47
N MET A 167 -6.76 -16.13 3.43
CA MET A 167 -8.05 -15.73 4.01
C MET A 167 -7.98 -15.55 5.53
N THR A 168 -7.22 -16.39 6.23
CA THR A 168 -7.02 -16.24 7.68
C THR A 168 -6.27 -14.95 8.00
N ALA A 169 -5.22 -14.64 7.23
CA ALA A 169 -4.48 -13.39 7.35
C ALA A 169 -5.36 -12.17 7.04
N MET A 170 -6.21 -12.25 6.01
CA MET A 170 -7.19 -11.22 5.67
C MET A 170 -8.19 -10.97 6.82
N CYS A 171 -8.73 -12.03 7.42
CA CYS A 171 -9.61 -11.93 8.60
C CYS A 171 -8.92 -11.22 9.76
N PHE A 172 -7.62 -11.49 9.98
CA PHE A 172 -6.83 -10.79 10.99
C PHE A 172 -6.70 -9.29 10.68
N VAL A 173 -6.35 -8.93 9.43
CA VAL A 173 -6.27 -7.52 9.00
C VAL A 173 -7.61 -6.81 9.23
N PHE A 174 -8.72 -7.45 8.85
CA PHE A 174 -10.07 -6.91 9.05
C PHE A 174 -10.42 -6.74 10.52
N PHE A 175 -10.09 -7.72 11.36
CA PHE A 175 -10.28 -7.62 12.80
C PHE A 175 -9.56 -6.40 13.38
N VAL A 176 -8.27 -6.20 13.04
CA VAL A 176 -7.52 -5.07 13.58
C VAL A 176 -8.08 -3.73 13.09
N LEU A 177 -8.45 -3.63 11.82
CA LEU A 177 -9.08 -2.46 11.23
C LEU A 177 -10.44 -2.13 11.89
N LEU A 178 -11.29 -3.14 12.09
CA LEU A 178 -12.63 -3.00 12.68
C LEU A 178 -12.57 -2.64 14.16
N PHE A 179 -11.71 -3.28 14.95
CA PHE A 179 -11.75 -3.13 16.40
C PHE A 179 -10.70 -2.16 16.91
N ARG A 180 -9.42 -2.40 16.60
CA ARG A 180 -8.32 -1.60 17.15
C ARG A 180 -8.28 -0.22 16.51
N GLY A 181 -8.24 -0.12 15.20
CA GLY A 181 -8.16 1.17 14.53
C GLY A 181 -9.37 2.07 14.82
N ARG A 182 -10.60 1.51 14.85
CA ARG A 182 -11.80 2.27 15.29
C ARG A 182 -11.72 2.72 16.75
N LYS A 183 -11.09 1.93 17.63
CA LYS A 183 -10.88 2.33 19.02
C LYS A 183 -9.94 3.54 19.08
N TYR A 184 -8.79 3.50 18.42
CA TYR A 184 -7.86 4.64 18.42
C TYR A 184 -8.47 5.89 17.79
N ALA A 185 -9.08 5.77 16.61
CA ALA A 185 -9.67 6.92 15.91
C ALA A 185 -10.74 7.65 16.74
N ARG A 186 -11.55 6.92 17.53
CA ARG A 186 -12.57 7.50 18.42
C ARG A 186 -11.98 8.36 19.54
N HIS A 187 -10.77 8.06 20.02
CA HIS A 187 -10.12 8.85 21.08
C HIS A 187 -9.52 10.15 20.54
N LEU A 188 -9.30 10.27 19.23
CA LEU A 188 -8.68 11.45 18.60
C LEU A 188 -9.67 12.55 18.21
N GLY A 189 -10.98 12.26 18.26
CA GLY A 189 -12.04 13.19 17.92
C GLY A 189 -13.01 12.66 16.86
N ASN A 190 -14.17 13.31 16.75
CA ASN A 190 -15.25 12.87 15.87
C ASN A 190 -14.91 13.01 14.37
N ASP A 191 -14.12 14.02 14.02
CA ASP A 191 -13.63 14.25 12.66
C ASP A 191 -12.71 13.13 12.16
N ILE A 192 -11.72 12.75 12.97
CA ILE A 192 -10.80 11.64 12.66
C ILE A 192 -11.54 10.31 12.66
N SER A 193 -12.41 10.08 13.66
CA SER A 193 -13.25 8.87 13.73
C SER A 193 -14.14 8.71 12.49
N ARG A 194 -14.72 9.81 11.98
CA ARG A 194 -15.53 9.80 10.77
C ARG A 194 -14.69 9.47 9.54
N THR A 195 -13.56 10.14 9.35
CA THR A 195 -12.64 9.89 8.23
C THR A 195 -12.14 8.45 8.24
N TYR A 196 -11.74 7.94 9.41
CA TYR A 196 -11.32 6.56 9.57
C TYR A 196 -12.45 5.58 9.26
N THR A 197 -13.66 5.80 9.78
CA THR A 197 -14.79 4.90 9.57
C THR A 197 -15.23 4.86 8.12
N LEU A 198 -15.25 6.01 7.43
CA LEU A 198 -15.55 6.07 6.00
C LEU A 198 -14.52 5.26 5.20
N SER A 199 -13.24 5.49 5.47
CA SER A 199 -12.13 4.79 4.81
C SER A 199 -12.17 3.28 5.08
N LEU A 200 -12.42 2.89 6.33
CA LEU A 200 -12.58 1.51 6.75
C LEU A 200 -13.69 0.79 5.98
N VAL A 201 -14.90 1.35 5.97
CA VAL A 201 -16.05 0.71 5.32
C VAL A 201 -15.79 0.57 3.83
N TRP A 202 -15.24 1.60 3.19
CA TRP A 202 -14.85 1.54 1.78
C TRP A 202 -13.84 0.42 1.52
N THR A 203 -12.76 0.36 2.30
CA THR A 203 -11.73 -0.69 2.18
C THR A 203 -12.34 -2.08 2.34
N LEU A 204 -13.15 -2.34 3.38
CA LEU A 204 -13.73 -3.66 3.62
C LEU A 204 -14.66 -4.10 2.48
N LEU A 205 -15.51 -3.21 2.00
CA LEU A 205 -16.45 -3.53 0.91
C LEU A 205 -15.71 -3.92 -0.36
N VAL A 206 -14.68 -3.17 -0.74
CA VAL A 206 -13.91 -3.44 -1.96
C VAL A 206 -13.00 -4.65 -1.77
N TRP A 207 -12.34 -4.80 -0.62
CA TRP A 207 -11.36 -5.86 -0.38
C TRP A 207 -11.98 -7.25 -0.37
N ILE A 208 -13.23 -7.42 0.12
CA ILE A 208 -13.95 -8.70 0.06
C ILE A 208 -14.16 -9.19 -1.38
N CYS A 209 -14.22 -8.28 -2.35
CA CYS A 209 -14.41 -8.65 -3.75
C CYS A 209 -13.15 -9.25 -4.41
N TYR A 210 -11.94 -9.01 -3.87
CA TYR A 210 -10.70 -9.58 -4.42
C TYR A 210 -10.62 -11.11 -4.29
N PRO A 211 -10.82 -11.73 -3.12
CA PRO A 211 -10.79 -13.20 -3.02
C PRO A 211 -11.93 -13.87 -3.80
N ILE A 212 -13.06 -13.16 -4.00
CA ILE A 212 -14.14 -13.64 -4.88
C ILE A 212 -13.63 -13.68 -6.32
N CYS A 213 -13.02 -12.60 -6.81
CA CYS A 213 -12.42 -12.55 -8.14
C CYS A 213 -11.39 -13.67 -8.30
N TRP A 214 -10.44 -13.77 -7.36
CA TRP A 214 -9.42 -14.83 -7.34
C TRP A 214 -10.01 -16.23 -7.44
N GLY A 215 -11.06 -16.50 -6.67
CA GLY A 215 -11.74 -17.80 -6.66
C GLY A 215 -12.41 -18.15 -7.98
N VAL A 216 -12.96 -17.17 -8.71
CA VAL A 216 -13.58 -17.42 -10.02
C VAL A 216 -12.57 -17.33 -11.19
N SER A 217 -11.44 -16.66 -11.02
CA SER A 217 -10.41 -16.50 -12.06
C SER A 217 -9.29 -17.52 -11.94
N GLU A 218 -8.27 -17.22 -11.14
CA GLU A 218 -7.00 -17.93 -11.05
C GLU A 218 -7.17 -19.26 -10.31
N GLY A 219 -7.95 -19.27 -9.23
CA GLY A 219 -8.21 -20.47 -8.46
C GLY A 219 -9.20 -21.42 -9.15
N GLY A 220 -10.31 -20.88 -9.66
CA GLY A 220 -11.42 -21.69 -10.18
C GLY A 220 -11.43 -21.90 -11.69
N ASN A 221 -10.71 -21.09 -12.47
CA ASN A 221 -10.74 -21.06 -13.93
C ASN A 221 -12.17 -20.97 -14.53
N ILE A 222 -13.04 -20.18 -13.89
CA ILE A 222 -14.44 -19.99 -14.33
C ILE A 222 -14.54 -18.82 -15.33
N ILE A 223 -13.77 -17.75 -15.13
CA ILE A 223 -13.73 -16.58 -16.02
C ILE A 223 -12.40 -16.48 -16.76
N ALA A 224 -12.44 -15.97 -18.00
CA ALA A 224 -11.24 -15.80 -18.82
C ALA A 224 -10.33 -14.68 -18.28
N PRO A 225 -9.02 -14.67 -18.61
CA PRO A 225 -8.09 -13.59 -18.24
C PRO A 225 -8.57 -12.20 -18.62
N ASP A 226 -9.37 -12.08 -19.69
CA ASP A 226 -10.01 -10.81 -20.07
C ASP A 226 -10.96 -10.28 -19.02
N SER A 227 -11.88 -11.14 -18.58
CA SER A 227 -12.85 -10.81 -17.55
C SER A 227 -12.18 -10.59 -16.21
N GLU A 228 -11.13 -11.38 -15.91
CA GLU A 228 -10.28 -11.20 -14.73
C GLU A 228 -9.61 -9.81 -14.73
N ALA A 229 -9.01 -9.39 -15.85
CA ALA A 229 -8.35 -8.11 -15.98
C ALA A 229 -9.32 -6.94 -15.78
N VAL A 230 -10.52 -7.02 -16.37
CA VAL A 230 -11.57 -6.01 -16.15
C VAL A 230 -12.05 -6.01 -14.70
N TYR A 231 -12.26 -7.18 -14.10
CA TYR A 231 -12.72 -7.29 -12.71
C TYR A 231 -11.72 -6.65 -11.76
N TYR A 232 -10.45 -7.09 -11.77
CA TYR A 232 -9.42 -6.51 -10.91
C TYR A 232 -9.17 -5.04 -11.25
N GLY A 233 -9.23 -4.65 -12.52
CA GLY A 233 -9.14 -3.25 -12.95
C GLY A 233 -10.18 -2.36 -12.28
N VAL A 234 -11.45 -2.79 -12.27
CA VAL A 234 -12.52 -2.08 -11.57
C VAL A 234 -12.26 -2.04 -10.06
N LEU A 235 -11.90 -3.17 -9.45
CA LEU A 235 -11.60 -3.20 -8.02
C LEU A 235 -10.46 -2.25 -7.66
N ASP A 236 -9.39 -2.23 -8.44
CA ASP A 236 -8.23 -1.38 -8.21
C ASP A 236 -8.61 0.10 -8.35
N MET A 237 -9.44 0.48 -9.34
CA MET A 237 -9.96 1.85 -9.43
C MET A 237 -10.68 2.27 -8.13
N PHE A 238 -11.50 1.40 -7.55
CA PHE A 238 -12.19 1.68 -6.28
C PHE A 238 -11.23 1.67 -5.08
N ALA A 239 -10.34 0.69 -4.99
CA ALA A 239 -9.45 0.47 -3.85
C ALA A 239 -8.29 1.47 -3.79
N LYS A 240 -7.86 1.99 -4.93
CA LYS A 240 -6.72 2.90 -5.05
C LYS A 240 -7.20 4.34 -5.32
N PRO A 241 -7.43 4.82 -6.56
CA PRO A 241 -7.62 6.24 -6.83
C PRO A 241 -8.89 6.80 -6.18
N PHE A 242 -10.03 6.11 -6.24
CA PHE A 242 -11.25 6.60 -5.58
C PHE A 242 -11.11 6.62 -4.06
N PHE A 243 -10.55 5.56 -3.47
CA PHE A 243 -10.21 5.53 -2.06
C PHE A 243 -9.34 6.72 -1.66
N SER A 244 -8.25 7.03 -2.37
CA SER A 244 -7.36 8.11 -1.95
C SER A 244 -7.88 9.49 -2.25
N MET A 245 -8.66 9.70 -3.31
CA MET A 245 -9.35 10.97 -3.52
C MET A 245 -10.29 11.24 -2.35
N MET A 246 -11.10 10.24 -1.96
CA MET A 246 -11.97 10.32 -0.80
C MET A 246 -11.18 10.52 0.51
N PHE A 247 -10.10 9.75 0.71
CA PHE A 247 -9.27 9.80 1.91
C PHE A 247 -8.57 11.16 2.06
N LEU A 248 -7.83 11.62 1.04
CA LEU A 248 -7.13 12.91 1.04
C LEU A 248 -8.11 14.07 1.23
N PHE A 249 -9.28 14.01 0.59
CA PHE A 249 -10.33 15.00 0.81
C PHE A 249 -10.85 15.00 2.25
N SER A 250 -10.92 13.83 2.89
CA SER A 250 -11.40 13.67 4.27
C SER A 250 -10.35 14.09 5.31
N VAL A 251 -9.06 13.85 5.05
CA VAL A 251 -7.97 14.24 5.97
C VAL A 251 -7.49 15.68 5.79
N ARG A 252 -7.92 16.41 4.75
CA ARG A 252 -7.46 17.79 4.47
C ARG A 252 -7.67 18.79 5.62
N LYS A 253 -8.58 18.50 6.55
CA LYS A 253 -8.89 19.31 7.73
C LYS A 253 -8.29 18.76 9.03
N VAL A 254 -7.63 17.60 8.96
CA VAL A 254 -6.99 16.95 10.11
C VAL A 254 -5.56 17.45 10.20
N GLU A 255 -5.20 18.06 11.31
CA GLU A 255 -3.83 18.51 11.57
C GLU A 255 -2.93 17.30 11.88
N PRO A 256 -1.81 17.10 11.16
CA PRO A 256 -0.90 15.97 11.40
C PRO A 256 -0.37 15.90 12.83
N ALA A 257 -0.23 17.04 13.52
CA ALA A 257 0.15 17.10 14.93
C ALA A 257 -0.78 16.30 15.85
N ARG A 258 -2.09 16.24 15.55
CA ARG A 258 -3.08 15.47 16.33
C ARG A 258 -2.91 13.96 16.17
N LEU A 259 -2.20 13.53 15.12
CA LEU A 259 -1.93 12.13 14.84
C LEU A 259 -0.64 11.64 15.51
N GLY A 260 0.06 12.51 16.24
CA GLY A 260 1.38 12.19 16.81
C GLY A 260 2.47 12.03 15.75
N LEU A 261 2.20 12.41 14.50
CA LEU A 261 3.15 12.39 13.39
C LEU A 261 4.00 13.67 13.45
N ARG A 262 4.98 13.70 14.36
CA ARG A 262 6.03 14.72 14.35
C ARG A 262 7.23 14.18 13.58
N PHE A 263 7.30 14.53 12.30
CA PHE A 263 8.52 14.32 11.51
C PHE A 263 9.53 15.40 11.87
N ARG A 264 10.79 15.02 12.10
CA ARG A 264 11.87 15.97 12.35
C ARG A 264 12.11 16.78 11.09
N ASP A 265 12.18 18.10 11.24
CA ASP A 265 12.62 19.02 10.20
C ASP A 265 14.11 19.31 10.42
N TYR A 266 14.92 19.18 9.36
CA TYR A 266 16.37 19.41 9.44
C TYR A 266 16.65 20.81 9.99
N ASP A 267 15.92 21.82 9.51
CA ASP A 267 16.13 23.20 9.94
C ASP A 267 15.75 23.44 11.41
N GLU A 268 14.74 22.74 11.95
CA GLU A 268 14.35 22.85 13.36
C GLU A 268 15.43 22.25 14.28
N ASP A 269 16.04 21.13 13.89
CA ASP A 269 17.10 20.46 14.65
C ASP A 269 18.39 21.30 14.68
N PHE A 270 18.77 21.93 13.55
CA PHE A 270 19.94 22.81 13.49
C PHE A 270 19.74 24.10 14.27
N VAL A 271 18.53 24.67 14.27
CA VAL A 271 18.22 25.84 15.10
C VAL A 271 18.25 25.46 16.58
N ALA A 272 17.69 24.32 16.97
CA ALA A 272 17.76 23.82 18.34
C ALA A 272 19.20 23.57 18.79
N TYR A 273 20.01 22.93 17.94
CA TYR A 273 21.43 22.67 18.19
C TYR A 273 22.25 23.97 18.30
N LYS A 274 22.06 24.92 17.38
CA LYS A 274 22.74 26.22 17.40
C LYS A 274 22.35 27.07 18.60
N ARG A 275 21.11 26.96 19.10
CA ARG A 275 20.66 27.62 20.33
C ARG A 275 21.32 27.02 21.59
N HIS A 276 21.60 25.71 21.57
CA HIS A 276 22.28 25.02 22.65
C HIS A 276 23.79 25.32 22.67
N ASP A 277 24.43 25.46 21.50
CA ASP A 277 25.84 25.87 21.39
C ASP A 277 26.06 27.37 21.66
N GLY A 278 25.06 28.22 21.36
CA GLY A 278 25.10 29.65 21.64
C GLY A 278 25.12 29.98 23.14
N HIS A 279 24.52 29.14 23.98
CA HIS A 279 24.52 29.33 25.43
C HIS A 279 25.83 28.91 26.13
N HIS A 280 26.74 28.22 25.43
CA HIS A 280 28.04 27.83 25.97
C HIS A 280 29.20 28.76 25.59
N ARG A 281 28.95 29.84 24.84
CA ARG A 281 30.01 30.75 24.35
C ARG A 281 30.06 32.13 24.98
N ASP A 282 29.08 32.51 25.79
CA ASP A 282 29.09 33.79 26.51
C ASP A 282 29.35 33.58 28.00
N GLY A 283 30.62 33.41 28.36
CA GLY A 283 30.99 33.27 29.76
C GLY A 283 32.47 33.00 30.02
N ASN A 284 33.37 33.89 29.62
CA ASN A 284 34.61 34.05 30.38
C ASN A 284 35.21 35.45 30.27
N GLY A 285 35.02 36.25 31.32
CA GLY A 285 35.66 37.55 31.51
C GLY A 285 35.20 38.22 32.80
N GLY A 286 35.87 37.95 33.92
CA GLY A 286 35.85 38.82 35.11
C GLY A 286 35.31 38.19 36.40
N LEU A 287 36.14 38.17 37.44
CA LEU A 287 35.86 37.71 38.80
C LEU A 287 34.83 38.56 39.54
N SER A 288 33.97 37.93 40.38
CA SER A 288 33.76 38.23 41.82
C SER A 288 32.38 37.72 42.32
N GLY A 289 32.34 37.10 43.51
CA GLY A 289 31.17 37.12 44.40
C GLY A 289 30.29 35.87 44.54
N THR A 290 30.64 35.01 45.53
CA THR A 290 29.80 34.33 46.55
C THR A 290 28.44 33.65 46.24
N THR A 291 28.26 32.51 46.94
CA THR A 291 27.05 31.86 47.53
C THR A 291 26.21 30.81 46.75
N GLU A 292 26.42 29.55 47.18
CA GLU A 292 25.48 28.45 47.55
C GLU A 292 24.41 27.85 46.59
N GLY A 293 24.67 26.58 46.18
CA GLY A 293 23.77 25.40 46.27
C GLY A 293 22.62 25.19 45.24
N PRO A 294 22.07 23.95 45.12
CA PRO A 294 22.70 22.77 44.54
C PRO A 294 22.03 22.26 43.24
N LEU A 295 22.87 21.61 42.43
CA LEU A 295 22.55 20.95 41.16
C LEU A 295 21.58 19.78 41.34
N THR A 296 20.53 19.71 40.51
CA THR A 296 19.83 18.46 40.22
C THR A 296 19.90 18.16 38.73
N ALA A 297 20.67 17.11 38.43
CA ALA A 297 20.93 16.59 37.11
C ALA A 297 19.75 15.78 36.57
N THR A 298 19.45 15.98 35.29
CA THR A 298 18.71 15.07 34.42
C THR A 298 19.45 13.73 34.28
N PRO A 299 18.76 12.58 34.18
CA PRO A 299 19.35 11.41 33.54
C PRO A 299 18.74 11.17 32.15
N ALA A 300 19.66 10.86 31.24
CA ALA A 300 19.46 10.59 29.82
C ALA A 300 18.88 9.19 29.54
N LEU A 301 18.31 9.06 28.33
CA LEU A 301 17.96 7.82 27.66
C LEU A 301 19.21 7.03 27.21
N GLY A 302 19.22 5.72 27.43
CA GLY A 302 19.69 4.78 26.40
C GLY A 302 20.84 3.81 26.75
N ASN A 303 20.53 2.52 26.57
CA ASN A 303 21.39 1.39 26.15
C ASN A 303 22.25 0.63 27.19
N GLY A 304 21.73 -0.55 27.56
CA GLY A 304 22.27 -1.82 27.08
C GLY A 304 23.41 -2.50 27.86
N VAL A 305 23.25 -3.83 28.01
CA VAL A 305 24.23 -4.88 28.40
C VAL A 305 24.13 -5.38 29.86
N ARG A 306 23.65 -6.63 30.00
CA ARG A 306 23.84 -7.51 31.19
C ARG A 306 25.28 -8.03 31.22
N PRO A 307 25.85 -8.32 32.41
CA PRO A 307 25.91 -9.72 32.81
C PRO A 307 25.63 -9.99 34.32
N THR A 308 25.26 -11.25 34.54
CA THR A 308 25.18 -12.08 35.75
C THR A 308 26.00 -11.69 37.00
N THR A 309 25.41 -11.84 38.18
CA THR A 309 25.99 -12.58 39.33
C THR A 309 24.91 -13.01 40.32
N ALA A 310 25.12 -14.20 40.89
CA ALA A 310 24.33 -14.85 41.92
C ALA A 310 24.48 -14.17 43.29
N GLY A 311 23.51 -14.39 44.19
CA GLY A 311 23.64 -14.02 45.60
C GLY A 311 22.35 -14.26 46.39
N SER A 312 22.40 -15.27 47.24
CA SER A 312 21.46 -15.66 48.30
C SER A 312 20.83 -14.50 49.11
N GLN A 313 19.53 -14.57 49.37
CA GLN A 313 18.92 -14.98 50.65
C GLN A 313 17.45 -15.34 50.41
#